data_AF-A0A2S6YZH6-F1
#
_entry.id   AF-A0A2S6YZH6-F1
#
_cell.length_a   1.000
_cell.length_b   1.000
_cell.length_c   1.000
_cell.angle_alpha   90.00
_cell.angle_beta   90.00
_cell.angle_gamma   90.00
#
_symmetry.space_group_name_H-M   'P 1'
#
loop_
_entity.id
_entity.type
_entity.pdbx_description
1 polymer ?
#
loop_
_entity_poly.entity_id
_entity_poly.type
_entity_poly.pdbx_seq_one_letter_code
_entity_poly.pdbx_strand_id
1 'polypeptide(L)'
;MTTLDLHQYVQQRLQGVTQQHPLNALGATFQIALLELLTSGVLTDKDEETITASLLGAFAATAPWCVEAFHAVSSPSLAWIRHPKSGKHILAEPGTGADFALIIRVSANQFRVAIFQAKKSKSGFFSVDHISPARAAPKKHPEPQFLRLADHGLAVLKAVGKRLPSFKQLGWVHYLVYEDLAFTCSALTVYQPIYAFYKNAKQIVRASVISSLHSGIKKKEITALFEKEWKLHLHADVLKANNAIDFSALLTAGATKFATPKRGFLELNSITKVQAFLNCAIDFMDVYECSDDPSLTPIPLSKNTQKRITRLNHQKALLNRSLSRIDFKIDPPPAPQLTTRVPGMKKRKIT
;
A
#
# COMPACT_ATOMS: atom_id res chain seq x y z
N MET A 1 -10.07 -40.55 -1.68
CA MET A 1 -8.87 -40.22 -0.88
C MET A 1 -9.39 -39.87 0.50
N THR A 2 -8.94 -40.56 1.54
CA THR A 2 -9.36 -40.24 2.91
C THR A 2 -8.61 -39.02 3.43
N THR A 3 -9.17 -38.35 4.43
CA THR A 3 -8.51 -37.38 5.32
C THR A 3 -7.06 -37.74 5.67
N LEU A 4 -6.84 -39.00 6.08
CA LEU A 4 -5.54 -39.49 6.51
C LEU A 4 -4.56 -39.56 5.31
N ASP A 5 -5.05 -39.94 4.13
CA ASP A 5 -4.27 -39.96 2.89
C ASP A 5 -3.87 -38.55 2.45
N LEU A 6 -4.73 -37.55 2.66
CA LEU A 6 -4.46 -36.15 2.31
C LEU A 6 -3.45 -35.48 3.24
N HIS A 7 -3.52 -35.77 4.54
CA HIS A 7 -2.51 -35.33 5.49
C HIS A 7 -1.12 -35.89 5.14
N GLN A 8 -1.04 -37.20 4.86
CA GLN A 8 0.20 -37.85 4.45
C GLN A 8 0.72 -37.27 3.12
N TYR A 9 -0.16 -37.01 2.16
CA TYR A 9 0.20 -36.37 0.89
C TYR A 9 0.81 -34.97 1.10
N VAL A 10 0.20 -34.11 1.93
CA VAL A 10 0.77 -32.79 2.25
C VAL A 10 2.13 -32.93 2.93
N GLN A 11 2.25 -33.84 3.91
CA GLN A 11 3.53 -34.06 4.58
C GLN A 11 4.61 -34.55 3.62
N GLN A 12 4.28 -35.47 2.69
CA GLN A 12 5.18 -35.93 1.64
C GLN A 12 5.63 -34.81 0.71
N ARG A 13 4.70 -33.94 0.28
CA ARG A 13 5.03 -32.79 -0.59
C ARG A 13 5.95 -31.77 0.09
N LEU A 14 5.95 -31.73 1.41
CA LEU A 14 6.79 -30.84 2.22
C LEU A 14 8.05 -31.52 2.76
N GLN A 15 8.32 -32.78 2.37
CA GLN A 15 9.58 -33.45 2.69
C GLN A 15 10.75 -32.68 2.05
N GLY A 16 11.74 -32.32 2.87
CA GLY A 16 12.91 -31.53 2.43
C GLY A 16 12.74 -30.01 2.56
N VAL A 17 11.56 -29.51 2.92
CA VAL A 17 11.38 -28.10 3.32
C VAL A 17 11.74 -27.96 4.79
N THR A 18 12.70 -27.10 5.13
CA THR A 18 13.12 -26.86 6.52
C THR A 18 11.95 -26.29 7.34
N GLN A 19 11.33 -27.12 8.17
CA GLN A 19 10.24 -26.69 9.06
C GLN A 19 10.80 -26.08 10.34
N GLN A 20 10.69 -24.76 10.48
CA GLN A 20 11.10 -24.06 11.71
C GLN A 20 10.05 -24.14 12.83
N HIS A 21 8.81 -24.52 12.52
CA HIS A 21 7.67 -24.52 13.43
C HIS A 21 6.67 -25.65 13.10
N PRO A 22 5.81 -26.07 14.06
CA PRO A 22 4.72 -26.99 13.79
C PRO A 22 3.85 -26.46 12.66
N LEU A 23 3.72 -27.27 11.60
CA LEU A 23 2.99 -26.89 10.40
C LEU A 23 1.49 -26.85 10.68
N ASN A 24 0.85 -25.73 10.34
CA ASN A 24 -0.61 -25.60 10.32
C ASN A 24 -1.10 -25.46 8.88
N ALA A 25 -2.41 -25.58 8.65
CA ALA A 25 -3.00 -25.52 7.32
C ALA A 25 -2.55 -24.29 6.51
N LEU A 26 -2.46 -23.12 7.15
CA LEU A 26 -2.05 -21.88 6.50
C LEU A 26 -0.55 -21.87 6.15
N GLY A 27 0.31 -22.34 7.05
CA GLY A 27 1.74 -22.54 6.77
C GLY A 27 1.97 -23.53 5.62
N ALA A 28 1.22 -24.65 5.61
CA ALA A 28 1.26 -25.63 4.53
C ALA A 28 0.80 -25.03 3.19
N THR A 29 -0.28 -24.24 3.21
CA THR A 29 -0.79 -23.51 2.03
C THR A 29 0.31 -22.65 1.41
N PHE A 30 0.99 -21.84 2.22
CA PHE A 30 2.05 -20.96 1.73
C PHE A 30 3.25 -21.73 1.17
N GLN A 31 3.71 -22.76 1.89
CA GLN A 31 4.87 -23.55 1.47
C GLN A 31 4.60 -24.28 0.16
N ILE A 32 3.45 -24.96 0.03
CA ILE A 32 3.10 -25.70 -1.18
C ILE A 32 2.87 -24.74 -2.33
N ALA A 33 2.07 -23.69 -2.15
CA ALA A 33 1.78 -22.76 -3.23
C ALA A 33 3.03 -22.09 -3.80
N LEU A 34 3.98 -21.71 -2.93
CA LEU A 34 5.26 -21.16 -3.36
C LEU A 34 6.11 -22.22 -4.06
N LEU A 35 6.17 -23.44 -3.52
CA LEU A 35 6.90 -24.55 -4.14
C LEU A 35 6.39 -24.82 -5.56
N GLU A 36 5.07 -25.02 -5.73
CA GLU A 36 4.45 -25.26 -7.04
C GLU A 36 4.68 -24.10 -8.01
N LEU A 37 4.59 -22.85 -7.53
CA LEU A 37 4.84 -21.70 -8.37
C LEU A 37 6.31 -21.63 -8.82
N LEU A 38 7.26 -21.91 -7.93
CA LEU A 38 8.69 -21.96 -8.24
C LEU A 38 9.04 -23.09 -9.22
N THR A 39 8.43 -24.27 -9.06
CA THR A 39 8.68 -25.42 -9.94
C THR A 39 7.96 -25.33 -11.28
N SER A 40 6.90 -24.51 -11.38
CA SER A 40 6.14 -24.35 -12.64
C SER A 40 6.90 -23.65 -13.77
N GLY A 41 8.02 -22.99 -13.46
CA GLY A 41 8.77 -22.16 -14.43
C GLY A 41 8.03 -20.88 -14.86
N VAL A 42 6.87 -20.57 -14.25
CA VAL A 42 6.06 -19.38 -14.56
C VAL A 42 6.79 -18.08 -14.20
N LEU A 43 7.84 -18.13 -13.36
CA LEU A 43 8.54 -16.94 -12.88
C LEU A 43 9.46 -16.30 -13.94
N THR A 44 9.93 -17.08 -14.91
CA THR A 44 10.84 -16.60 -15.95
C THR A 44 10.12 -15.59 -16.84
N ASP A 45 10.75 -14.42 -17.02
CA ASP A 45 10.28 -13.35 -17.91
C ASP A 45 8.89 -12.75 -17.63
N LYS A 46 8.34 -12.94 -16.42
CA LYS A 46 7.11 -12.25 -16.01
C LYS A 46 7.37 -10.93 -15.33
N ASP A 47 6.38 -10.05 -15.43
CA ASP A 47 6.34 -8.75 -14.79
C ASP A 47 5.79 -8.82 -13.36
N GLU A 48 5.94 -7.73 -12.60
CA GLU A 48 5.56 -7.63 -11.18
C GLU A 48 4.06 -7.94 -10.95
N GLU A 49 3.20 -7.59 -11.89
CA GLU A 49 1.76 -7.82 -11.81
C GLU A 49 1.39 -9.28 -11.99
N THR A 50 1.98 -9.94 -13.00
CA THR A 50 1.72 -11.35 -13.27
C THR A 50 2.20 -12.22 -12.11
N ILE A 51 3.37 -11.90 -11.54
CA ILE A 51 3.90 -12.60 -10.36
C ILE A 51 2.98 -12.42 -9.15
N THR A 52 2.56 -11.19 -8.87
CA THR A 52 1.63 -10.92 -7.76
C THR A 52 0.31 -11.70 -7.96
N ALA A 53 -0.28 -11.66 -9.16
CA ALA A 53 -1.51 -12.40 -9.45
C ALA A 53 -1.33 -13.92 -9.33
N SER A 54 -0.21 -14.46 -9.79
CA SER A 54 0.09 -15.90 -9.74
C SER A 54 0.32 -16.38 -8.31
N LEU A 55 1.03 -15.60 -7.48
CA LEU A 55 1.20 -15.87 -6.06
C LEU A 55 -0.14 -15.95 -5.33
N LEU A 56 -1.01 -14.97 -5.59
CA LEU A 56 -2.33 -14.96 -4.98
C LEU A 56 -3.14 -16.17 -5.49
N GLY A 57 -3.25 -16.36 -6.81
CA GLY A 57 -3.94 -17.52 -7.39
C GLY A 57 -3.47 -18.86 -6.81
N ALA A 58 -2.16 -19.03 -6.59
CA ALA A 58 -1.58 -20.23 -5.99
C ALA A 58 -2.03 -20.43 -4.54
N PHE A 59 -2.06 -19.40 -3.68
CA PHE A 59 -2.58 -19.61 -2.32
C PHE A 59 -4.09 -19.93 -2.33
N ALA A 60 -4.89 -19.28 -3.18
CA ALA A 60 -6.33 -19.57 -3.28
C ALA A 60 -6.59 -21.02 -3.73
N ALA A 61 -5.82 -21.51 -4.71
CA ALA A 61 -5.96 -22.89 -5.18
C ALA A 61 -5.47 -23.93 -4.16
N THR A 62 -4.49 -23.57 -3.33
CA THR A 62 -3.86 -24.48 -2.38
C THR A 62 -4.60 -24.58 -1.05
N ALA A 63 -5.24 -23.49 -0.62
CA ALA A 63 -5.82 -23.38 0.71
C ALA A 63 -6.89 -24.44 1.05
N PRO A 64 -7.87 -24.78 0.17
CA PRO A 64 -8.98 -25.67 0.54
C PRO A 64 -8.52 -27.07 0.98
N TRP A 65 -7.61 -27.69 0.22
CA TRP A 65 -7.17 -29.04 0.51
C TRP A 65 -6.08 -29.10 1.59
N CYS A 66 -5.31 -28.03 1.79
CA CYS A 66 -4.44 -27.89 2.96
C CYS A 66 -5.25 -27.70 4.26
N VAL A 67 -6.42 -27.08 4.21
CA VAL A 67 -7.31 -27.01 5.36
C VAL A 67 -7.91 -28.37 5.67
N GLU A 68 -8.45 -29.03 4.64
CA GLU A 68 -8.94 -30.41 4.76
C GLU A 68 -7.84 -31.30 5.36
N ALA A 69 -6.62 -31.33 4.82
CA ALA A 69 -5.53 -32.18 5.30
C ALA A 69 -5.19 -32.06 6.80
N PHE A 70 -5.44 -30.93 7.46
CA PHE A 70 -5.00 -30.71 8.85
C PHE A 70 -6.11 -30.90 9.88
N HIS A 71 -7.38 -31.11 9.48
CA HIS A 71 -8.55 -31.50 10.31
C HIS A 71 -8.59 -31.03 11.78
N ALA A 72 -8.03 -29.86 12.08
CA ALA A 72 -7.94 -29.34 13.44
C ALA A 72 -9.10 -28.38 13.66
N VAL A 73 -9.82 -28.56 14.77
CA VAL A 73 -10.93 -27.73 15.29
C VAL A 73 -10.49 -26.28 15.65
N SER A 74 -9.44 -25.76 15.00
CA SER A 74 -8.97 -24.39 15.13
C SER A 74 -8.32 -23.93 13.81
N SER A 75 -9.13 -23.40 12.91
CA SER A 75 -8.76 -22.99 11.54
C SER A 75 -8.17 -21.57 11.51
N PRO A 76 -6.89 -21.35 11.14
CA PRO A 76 -6.36 -20.01 10.92
C PRO A 76 -6.93 -19.40 9.62
N SER A 77 -7.47 -18.18 9.70
CA SER A 77 -7.99 -17.43 8.53
C SER A 77 -6.95 -16.49 7.95
N LEU A 78 -6.75 -16.57 6.63
CA LEU A 78 -5.99 -15.62 5.82
C LEU A 78 -6.95 -14.63 5.16
N ALA A 79 -6.53 -13.37 5.00
CA ALA A 79 -7.11 -12.45 4.04
C ALA A 79 -5.96 -11.71 3.34
N TRP A 80 -6.14 -11.33 2.08
CA TRP A 80 -5.18 -10.48 1.36
C TRP A 80 -5.87 -9.26 0.75
N ILE A 81 -5.07 -8.32 0.29
CA ILE A 81 -5.51 -7.10 -0.39
C ILE A 81 -4.60 -6.91 -1.60
N ARG A 82 -5.16 -6.75 -2.80
CA ARG A 82 -4.42 -6.33 -3.99
C ARG A 82 -4.65 -4.85 -4.23
N HIS A 83 -3.59 -4.07 -4.45
CA HIS A 83 -3.72 -2.67 -4.85
C HIS A 83 -3.92 -2.58 -6.37
N PRO A 84 -4.92 -1.82 -6.86
CA PRO A 84 -5.14 -1.67 -8.31
C PRO A 84 -4.02 -0.85 -8.97
N LYS A 85 -3.54 -1.32 -10.11
CA LYS A 85 -2.46 -0.72 -10.92
C LYS A 85 -2.84 0.63 -11.54
N SER A 86 -4.11 0.81 -11.85
CA SER A 86 -4.63 2.04 -12.47
C SER A 86 -5.93 2.48 -11.79
N GLY A 87 -6.07 3.80 -11.59
CA GLY A 87 -7.26 4.35 -10.96
C GLY A 87 -7.05 5.77 -10.45
N LYS A 88 -8.12 6.57 -10.46
CA LYS A 88 -8.11 7.93 -9.88
C LYS A 88 -8.10 7.91 -8.34
N HIS A 89 -8.10 6.75 -7.69
CA HIS A 89 -8.40 6.58 -6.25
C HIS A 89 -7.17 6.55 -5.33
N ILE A 90 -7.31 7.16 -4.14
CA ILE A 90 -6.27 7.49 -3.16
C ILE A 90 -5.29 6.35 -2.83
N LEU A 91 -5.71 5.09 -2.92
CA LEU A 91 -4.95 3.93 -2.46
C LEU A 91 -4.57 2.94 -3.58
N ALA A 92 -4.69 3.35 -4.85
CA ALA A 92 -4.10 2.65 -6.00
C ALA A 92 -2.57 2.55 -5.87
N GLU A 93 -1.94 1.58 -6.53
CA GLU A 93 -0.48 1.35 -6.50
C GLU A 93 0.32 2.63 -6.82
N PRO A 94 -0.08 3.48 -7.79
CA PRO A 94 0.54 4.78 -7.95
C PRO A 94 0.47 5.63 -6.68
N GLY A 95 -0.62 5.60 -5.92
CA GLY A 95 -0.79 6.37 -4.68
C GLY A 95 -0.02 5.84 -3.46
N THR A 96 0.10 4.53 -3.32
CA THR A 96 0.68 3.86 -2.14
C THR A 96 2.09 3.37 -2.37
N GLY A 97 2.47 3.10 -3.61
CA GLY A 97 3.67 2.34 -3.95
C GLY A 97 3.63 0.88 -3.53
N ALA A 98 2.49 0.33 -3.11
CA ALA A 98 2.38 -1.08 -2.71
C ALA A 98 1.63 -1.87 -3.79
N ASP A 99 1.99 -3.13 -3.98
CA ASP A 99 1.30 -4.06 -4.90
C ASP A 99 0.22 -4.86 -4.18
N PHE A 100 0.53 -5.37 -2.99
CA PHE A 100 -0.43 -6.12 -2.18
C PHE A 100 -0.11 -6.04 -0.69
N ALA A 101 -1.07 -6.44 0.14
CA ALA A 101 -0.91 -6.60 1.57
C ALA A 101 -1.52 -7.92 2.02
N LEU A 102 -0.99 -8.48 3.10
CA LEU A 102 -1.49 -9.70 3.74
C LEU A 102 -2.00 -9.36 5.13
N ILE A 103 -3.12 -9.98 5.51
CA ILE A 103 -3.71 -9.95 6.84
C ILE A 103 -3.91 -11.39 7.30
N ILE A 104 -3.16 -11.81 8.31
CA ILE A 104 -3.30 -13.12 8.92
C ILE A 104 -4.04 -12.96 10.23
N ARG A 105 -5.19 -13.62 10.38
CA ARG A 105 -5.91 -13.69 11.65
C ARG A 105 -5.40 -14.88 12.45
N VAL A 106 -4.74 -14.58 13.55
CA VAL A 106 -4.09 -15.56 14.43
C VAL A 106 -5.06 -16.04 15.51
N SER A 107 -5.94 -15.14 15.95
CA SER A 107 -7.02 -15.42 16.89
C SER A 107 -8.15 -14.42 16.70
N ALA A 108 -9.21 -14.51 17.51
CA ALA A 108 -10.37 -13.62 17.41
C ALA A 108 -10.00 -12.13 17.37
N ASN A 109 -8.96 -11.73 18.14
CA ASN A 109 -8.54 -10.34 18.31
C ASN A 109 -7.09 -10.06 17.92
N GLN A 110 -6.34 -11.08 17.47
CA GLN A 110 -4.93 -10.91 17.09
C GLN A 110 -4.76 -11.12 15.59
N PHE A 111 -4.23 -10.09 14.94
CA PHE A 111 -3.98 -10.07 13.52
C PHE A 111 -2.55 -9.66 13.23
N ARG A 112 -2.03 -10.11 12.11
CA ARG A 112 -0.70 -9.77 11.60
C ARG A 112 -0.84 -9.24 10.21
N VAL A 113 -0.25 -8.08 9.96
CA VAL A 113 -0.31 -7.44 8.65
C VAL A 113 1.09 -7.17 8.11
N ALA A 114 1.23 -7.33 6.81
CA ALA A 114 2.44 -6.98 6.08
C ALA A 114 2.05 -6.37 4.73
N ILE A 115 2.82 -5.37 4.28
CA ILE A 115 2.64 -4.73 2.97
C ILE A 115 3.83 -5.10 2.10
N PHE A 116 3.57 -5.38 0.83
CA PHE A 116 4.57 -5.82 -0.12
C PHE A 116 4.54 -4.98 -1.38
N GLN A 117 5.74 -4.67 -1.86
CA GLN A 117 5.94 -4.26 -3.23
C GLN A 117 6.85 -5.27 -3.93
N ALA A 118 6.35 -5.89 -4.98
CA ALA A 118 7.08 -6.85 -5.80
C ALA A 118 8.15 -6.14 -6.64
N LYS A 119 9.34 -6.74 -6.71
CA LYS A 119 10.46 -6.26 -7.52
C LYS A 119 11.20 -7.42 -8.15
N LYS A 120 11.41 -7.36 -9.47
CA LYS A 120 12.29 -8.32 -10.15
C LYS A 120 13.74 -7.99 -9.80
N SER A 121 14.49 -8.99 -9.36
CA SER A 121 15.94 -8.86 -9.18
C SER A 121 16.69 -9.28 -10.44
N LYS A 122 17.78 -8.57 -10.72
CA LYS A 122 18.78 -8.92 -11.73
C LYS A 122 20.14 -8.94 -11.04
N SER A 123 20.75 -10.13 -10.97
CA SER A 123 22.05 -10.32 -10.31
C SER A 123 22.09 -9.84 -8.85
N GLY A 124 20.96 -9.96 -8.13
CA GLY A 124 20.83 -9.54 -6.74
C GLY A 124 20.49 -8.06 -6.55
N PHE A 125 20.34 -7.29 -7.62
CA PHE A 125 19.96 -5.88 -7.59
C PHE A 125 18.52 -5.68 -8.09
N PHE A 126 17.83 -4.67 -7.57
CA PHE A 126 16.53 -4.25 -8.08
C PHE A 126 16.39 -2.73 -8.07
N SER A 127 15.54 -2.19 -8.94
CA SER A 127 15.37 -0.74 -9.06
C SER A 127 14.31 -0.19 -8.10
N VAL A 128 14.62 0.94 -7.46
CA VAL A 128 13.68 1.73 -6.65
C VAL A 128 13.34 3.08 -7.30
N ASP A 129 13.80 3.29 -8.54
CA ASP A 129 13.79 4.59 -9.25
C ASP A 129 12.48 4.92 -9.95
N HIS A 130 11.48 4.06 -9.82
CA HIS A 130 10.20 4.31 -10.43
C HIS A 130 9.54 5.57 -9.85
N ILE A 131 9.32 6.59 -10.70
CA ILE A 131 8.55 7.78 -10.34
C ILE A 131 7.08 7.48 -10.56
N SER A 132 6.31 7.44 -9.47
CA SER A 132 4.87 7.27 -9.58
C SER A 132 4.21 8.57 -10.08
N PRO A 133 3.21 8.49 -10.98
CA PRO A 133 2.64 9.65 -11.67
C PRO A 133 1.85 10.59 -10.74
N ALA A 134 1.50 11.77 -11.23
CA ALA A 134 0.66 12.73 -10.50
C ALA A 134 -0.76 12.19 -10.24
N ARG A 135 -1.38 12.63 -9.14
CA ARG A 135 -2.75 12.26 -8.76
C ARG A 135 -3.56 13.44 -8.27
N ALA A 136 -4.87 13.40 -8.52
CA ALA A 136 -5.79 14.47 -8.16
C ALA A 136 -6.46 14.28 -6.78
N ALA A 137 -6.64 13.05 -6.31
CA ALA A 137 -7.34 12.73 -5.06
C ALA A 137 -6.68 11.55 -4.31
N PRO A 138 -5.84 11.80 -3.28
CA PRO A 138 -5.44 13.10 -2.78
C PRO A 138 -4.48 13.72 -3.80
N LYS A 139 -4.36 15.05 -3.80
CA LYS A 139 -3.45 15.70 -4.71
C LYS A 139 -2.00 15.28 -4.37
N LYS A 140 -1.38 14.51 -5.26
CA LYS A 140 0.03 14.11 -5.17
C LYS A 140 0.74 14.51 -6.46
N HIS A 141 1.88 15.15 -6.31
CA HIS A 141 2.79 15.40 -7.43
C HIS A 141 3.59 14.13 -7.73
N PRO A 142 4.15 13.99 -8.94
CA PRO A 142 5.08 12.92 -9.24
C PRO A 142 6.18 12.84 -8.19
N GLU A 143 6.49 11.63 -7.72
CA GLU A 143 7.53 11.38 -6.73
C GLU A 143 7.96 9.90 -6.78
N PRO A 144 9.18 9.58 -6.30
CA PRO A 144 9.66 8.20 -6.19
C PRO A 144 8.66 7.30 -5.46
N GLN A 145 8.40 6.13 -6.02
CA GLN A 145 7.48 5.13 -5.47
C GLN A 145 7.92 4.66 -4.09
N PHE A 146 9.24 4.58 -3.84
CA PHE A 146 9.82 4.33 -2.53
C PHE A 146 9.28 5.28 -1.44
N LEU A 147 9.18 6.58 -1.74
CA LEU A 147 8.63 7.57 -0.80
C LEU A 147 7.15 7.35 -0.56
N ARG A 148 6.39 6.95 -1.59
CA ARG A 148 4.96 6.65 -1.46
C ARG A 148 4.75 5.44 -0.56
N LEU A 149 5.55 4.39 -0.73
CA LEU A 149 5.52 3.18 0.10
C LEU A 149 5.85 3.49 1.57
N ALA A 150 6.90 4.27 1.81
CA ALA A 150 7.27 4.71 3.16
C ALA A 150 6.16 5.57 3.80
N ASP A 151 5.66 6.60 3.10
CA ASP A 151 4.61 7.48 3.60
C ASP A 151 3.30 6.70 3.87
N HIS A 152 3.01 5.68 3.05
CA HIS A 152 1.87 4.79 3.25
C HIS A 152 2.00 3.95 4.53
N GLY A 153 3.15 3.31 4.75
CA GLY A 153 3.41 2.58 6.00
C GLY A 153 3.33 3.47 7.25
N LEU A 154 3.85 4.71 7.18
CA LEU A 154 3.75 5.68 8.28
C LEU A 154 2.30 6.11 8.54
N ALA A 155 1.51 6.31 7.49
CA ALA A 155 0.09 6.64 7.60
C ALA A 155 -0.70 5.51 8.27
N VAL A 156 -0.40 4.25 7.91
CA VAL A 156 -0.98 3.06 8.58
C VAL A 156 -0.63 3.05 10.07
N LEU A 157 0.65 3.23 10.42
CA LEU A 157 1.07 3.29 11.83
C LEU A 157 0.30 4.37 12.62
N LYS A 158 0.13 5.55 12.02
CA LYS A 158 -0.67 6.63 12.62
C LYS A 158 -2.13 6.20 12.82
N ALA A 159 -2.74 5.60 11.80
CA ALA A 159 -4.14 5.18 11.83
C ALA A 159 -4.41 4.09 12.89
N VAL A 160 -3.47 3.16 13.10
CA VAL A 160 -3.58 2.12 14.13
C VAL A 160 -3.18 2.60 15.54
N GLY A 161 -2.97 3.91 15.71
CA GLY A 161 -2.79 4.55 17.01
C GLY A 161 -1.34 4.79 17.45
N LYS A 162 -0.34 4.68 16.55
CA LYS A 162 1.04 5.08 16.89
C LYS A 162 1.15 6.61 16.87
N ARG A 163 1.53 7.20 18.01
CA ARG A 163 1.61 8.66 18.20
C ARG A 163 2.67 9.34 17.33
N LEU A 164 3.86 8.74 17.24
CA LEU A 164 5.00 9.25 16.47
C LEU A 164 5.55 8.15 15.57
N PRO A 165 4.90 7.87 14.42
CA PRO A 165 5.42 6.93 13.45
C PRO A 165 6.78 7.36 12.92
N SER A 166 7.70 6.41 12.80
CA SER A 166 9.03 6.62 12.24
C SER A 166 9.40 5.49 11.29
N PHE A 167 10.33 5.78 10.37
CA PHE A 167 10.76 4.79 9.37
C PHE A 167 11.32 3.51 10.00
N LYS A 168 11.97 3.62 11.17
CA LYS A 168 12.50 2.48 11.95
C LYS A 168 11.41 1.47 12.36
N GLN A 169 10.14 1.86 12.31
CA GLN A 169 9.00 1.01 12.65
C GLN A 169 8.35 0.35 11.41
N LEU A 170 8.90 0.55 10.21
CA LEU A 170 8.39 -0.03 8.96
C LEU A 170 8.99 -1.41 8.64
N GLY A 171 9.40 -2.17 9.67
CA GLY A 171 9.96 -3.51 9.49
C GLY A 171 8.97 -4.55 8.99
N TRP A 172 7.71 -4.16 8.78
CA TRP A 172 6.58 -4.96 8.30
C TRP A 172 6.12 -4.56 6.90
N VAL A 173 6.78 -3.57 6.30
CA VAL A 173 6.64 -3.20 4.90
C VAL A 173 7.86 -3.75 4.18
N HIS A 174 7.67 -4.44 3.06
CA HIS A 174 8.73 -5.20 2.40
C HIS A 174 8.78 -4.91 0.90
N TYR A 175 10.01 -4.96 0.37
CA TYR A 175 10.18 -5.36 -1.01
C TYR A 175 10.13 -6.89 -1.09
N LEU A 176 9.16 -7.43 -1.83
CA LEU A 176 9.15 -8.82 -2.25
C LEU A 176 10.01 -8.94 -3.51
N VAL A 177 11.26 -9.33 -3.33
CA VAL A 177 12.22 -9.49 -4.40
C VAL A 177 12.11 -10.91 -4.95
N TYR A 178 11.81 -11.03 -6.24
CA TYR A 178 11.70 -12.32 -6.92
C TYR A 178 12.80 -12.51 -7.96
N GLU A 179 13.28 -13.75 -8.02
CA GLU A 179 14.27 -14.31 -8.95
C GLU A 179 13.69 -15.62 -9.51
N ASP A 180 14.36 -16.24 -10.49
CA ASP A 180 13.82 -17.42 -11.19
C ASP A 180 13.43 -18.56 -10.25
N LEU A 181 14.17 -18.74 -9.15
CA LEU A 181 13.99 -19.83 -8.19
C LEU A 181 13.87 -19.37 -6.74
N ALA A 182 13.59 -18.08 -6.49
CA ALA A 182 13.51 -17.58 -5.12
C ALA A 182 12.58 -16.39 -4.95
N PHE A 183 11.89 -16.37 -3.81
CA PHE A 183 11.18 -15.21 -3.29
C PHE A 183 11.80 -14.79 -1.96
N THR A 184 12.21 -13.53 -1.87
CA THR A 184 12.84 -12.99 -0.65
C THR A 184 12.21 -11.66 -0.26
N CYS A 185 12.11 -11.42 1.04
CA CYS A 185 11.52 -10.21 1.61
C CYS A 185 12.62 -9.37 2.25
N SER A 186 12.81 -8.16 1.72
CA SER A 186 13.69 -7.15 2.29
C SER A 186 12.84 -6.10 3.00
N ALA A 187 12.92 -6.05 4.33
CA ALA A 187 12.19 -5.07 5.13
C ALA A 187 12.64 -3.64 4.78
N LEU A 188 11.67 -2.73 4.68
CA LEU A 188 11.92 -1.36 4.24
C LEU A 188 12.92 -0.62 5.16
N THR A 189 12.98 -1.00 6.44
CA THR A 189 13.92 -0.47 7.44
C THR A 189 15.39 -0.64 7.06
N VAL A 190 15.74 -1.64 6.25
CA VAL A 190 17.13 -1.84 5.76
C VAL A 190 17.54 -0.69 4.83
N TYR A 191 16.58 -0.07 4.14
CA TYR A 191 16.79 1.02 3.19
C TYR A 191 16.70 2.41 3.84
N GLN A 192 16.99 2.51 5.15
CA GLN A 192 17.02 3.78 5.88
C GLN A 192 17.93 4.85 5.24
N PRO A 193 19.12 4.52 4.68
CA PRO A 193 19.94 5.50 3.97
C PRO A 193 19.25 6.08 2.73
N ILE A 194 18.56 5.23 1.97
CA ILE A 194 17.80 5.62 0.77
C ILE A 194 16.63 6.52 1.14
N TYR A 195 15.93 6.20 2.24
CA TYR A 195 14.89 7.08 2.77
C TYR A 195 15.43 8.45 3.16
N ALA A 196 16.57 8.52 3.85
CA ALA A 196 17.19 9.79 4.20
C ALA A 196 17.56 10.61 2.95
N PHE A 197 18.17 9.96 1.95
CA PHE A 197 18.49 10.56 0.66
C PHE A 197 17.25 11.16 -0.02
N TYR A 198 16.19 10.36 -0.22
CA TYR A 198 14.98 10.82 -0.90
C TYR A 198 14.22 11.89 -0.10
N LYS A 199 14.28 11.88 1.23
CA LYS A 199 13.69 12.95 2.06
C LYS A 199 14.43 14.27 1.87
N ASN A 200 15.75 14.25 1.74
CA ASN A 200 16.54 15.45 1.42
C ASN A 200 16.24 15.95 0.00
N ALA A 201 16.31 15.04 -0.99
CA ALA A 201 15.98 15.34 -2.38
C ALA A 201 14.58 15.95 -2.55
N LYS A 202 13.59 15.46 -1.81
CA LYS A 202 12.21 16.02 -1.81
C LYS A 202 12.17 17.50 -1.49
N GLN A 203 13.04 17.99 -0.60
CA GLN A 203 13.07 19.41 -0.26
C GLN A 203 13.74 20.24 -1.35
N ILE A 204 14.83 19.72 -1.95
CA ILE A 204 15.53 20.35 -3.08
C ILE A 204 14.59 20.47 -4.28
N VAL A 205 13.93 19.37 -4.67
CA VAL A 205 12.95 19.35 -5.77
C VAL A 205 11.82 20.36 -5.53
N ARG A 206 11.29 20.44 -4.30
CA ARG A 206 10.25 21.41 -3.97
C ARG A 206 10.74 22.85 -4.09
N ALA A 207 11.93 23.16 -3.59
CA ALA A 207 12.51 24.50 -3.69
C ALA A 207 12.74 24.90 -5.16
N SER A 208 13.26 23.98 -5.98
CA SER A 208 13.46 24.17 -7.42
C SER A 208 12.14 24.46 -8.16
N VAL A 209 11.10 23.67 -7.89
CA VAL A 209 9.76 23.87 -8.47
C VAL A 209 9.16 25.21 -8.05
N ILE A 210 9.29 25.61 -6.78
CA ILE A 210 8.78 26.90 -6.28
C ILE A 210 9.51 28.07 -6.94
N SER A 211 10.84 28.02 -7.03
CA SER A 211 11.65 29.03 -7.72
C SER A 211 11.21 29.20 -9.18
N SER A 212 10.98 28.09 -9.87
CA SER A 212 10.54 28.08 -11.27
C SER A 212 9.10 28.56 -11.45
N LEU A 213 8.25 28.48 -10.43
CA LEU A 213 6.91 29.08 -10.47
C LEU A 213 6.97 30.59 -10.35
N HIS A 214 7.90 31.13 -9.55
CA HIS A 214 8.11 32.57 -9.44
C HIS A 214 8.66 33.18 -10.74
N SER A 215 9.35 32.40 -11.58
CA SER A 215 9.82 32.84 -12.91
C SER A 215 8.75 32.77 -14.02
N GLY A 216 7.49 32.47 -13.68
CA GLY A 216 6.36 32.60 -14.61
C GLY A 216 5.92 31.31 -15.32
N ILE A 217 6.39 30.13 -14.90
CA ILE A 217 5.91 28.85 -15.44
C ILE A 217 4.41 28.67 -15.17
N LYS A 218 3.68 28.17 -16.19
CA LYS A 218 2.24 27.93 -16.07
C LYS A 218 1.96 26.77 -15.12
N LYS A 219 0.91 26.88 -14.31
CA LYS A 219 0.48 25.84 -13.35
C LYS A 219 0.28 24.44 -13.96
N LYS A 220 -0.04 24.36 -15.25
CA LYS A 220 -0.20 23.10 -16.02
C LYS A 220 1.12 22.36 -16.28
N GLU A 221 2.26 23.04 -16.22
CA GLU A 221 3.60 22.48 -16.44
C GLU A 221 4.24 21.95 -15.16
N ILE A 222 3.64 22.21 -13.98
CA ILE A 222 4.16 21.79 -12.67
C ILE A 222 4.41 20.28 -12.60
N THR A 223 3.50 19.46 -13.14
CA THR A 223 3.64 18.00 -13.12
C THR A 223 4.89 17.54 -13.87
N ALA A 224 5.09 18.03 -15.09
CA ALA A 224 6.27 17.72 -15.90
C ALA A 224 7.56 18.24 -15.24
N LEU A 225 7.48 19.39 -14.57
CA LEU A 225 8.62 19.93 -13.83
C LEU A 225 9.00 19.02 -12.64
N PHE A 226 8.04 18.56 -11.85
CA PHE A 226 8.33 17.59 -10.78
C PHE A 226 9.00 16.31 -11.33
N GLU A 227 8.50 15.75 -12.43
CA GLU A 227 9.11 14.57 -13.06
C GLU A 227 10.55 14.85 -13.51
N LYS A 228 10.78 16.01 -14.14
CA LYS A 228 12.11 16.43 -14.59
C LYS A 228 13.08 16.57 -13.42
N GLU A 229 12.68 17.28 -12.37
CA GLU A 229 13.53 17.52 -11.19
C GLU A 229 13.84 16.20 -10.46
N TRP A 230 12.87 15.30 -10.34
CA TRP A 230 13.10 14.00 -9.71
C TRP A 230 14.11 13.13 -10.47
N LYS A 231 14.15 13.19 -11.80
CA LYS A 231 15.14 12.43 -12.61
C LYS A 231 16.59 12.76 -12.26
N LEU A 232 16.86 13.96 -11.73
CA LEU A 232 18.20 14.38 -11.30
C LEU A 232 18.60 13.80 -9.92
N HIS A 233 17.64 13.20 -9.21
CA HIS A 233 17.80 12.72 -7.84
C HIS A 233 17.32 11.28 -7.67
N LEU A 234 17.31 10.50 -8.75
CA LEU A 234 17.05 9.07 -8.68
C LEU A 234 18.25 8.34 -8.07
N HIS A 235 17.97 7.29 -7.31
CA HIS A 235 18.96 6.47 -6.63
C HIS A 235 19.07 5.14 -7.34
N ALA A 236 20.23 4.89 -7.96
CA ALA A 236 20.54 3.66 -8.70
C ALA A 236 20.13 2.36 -8.00
N ASP A 237 20.12 1.28 -8.78
CA ASP A 237 19.76 -0.07 -8.34
C ASP A 237 20.31 -0.43 -6.96
N VAL A 238 19.44 -1.01 -6.14
CA VAL A 238 19.74 -1.34 -4.75
C VAL A 238 20.04 -2.83 -4.64
N LEU A 239 21.08 -3.15 -3.87
CA LEU A 239 21.39 -4.54 -3.57
C LEU A 239 20.30 -5.12 -2.66
N LYS A 240 19.86 -6.33 -2.95
CA LYS A 240 19.03 -7.15 -2.07
C LYS A 240 19.70 -7.22 -0.70
N ALA A 241 18.91 -7.03 0.36
CA ALA A 241 19.45 -7.00 1.71
C ALA A 241 20.11 -8.35 2.07
N ASN A 242 21.33 -8.34 2.61
CA ASN A 242 22.01 -9.56 3.07
C ASN A 242 21.23 -10.32 4.15
N ASN A 243 20.31 -9.65 4.84
CA ASN A 243 19.43 -10.20 5.86
C ASN A 243 17.98 -10.36 5.39
N ALA A 244 17.76 -10.40 4.07
CA ALA A 244 16.46 -10.71 3.48
C ALA A 244 15.98 -12.08 3.97
N ILE A 245 14.68 -12.18 4.21
CA ILE A 245 14.05 -13.38 4.74
C ILE A 245 13.42 -14.12 3.56
N ASP A 246 13.58 -15.43 3.50
CA ASP A 246 12.82 -16.25 2.55
C ASP A 246 11.31 -15.99 2.71
N PHE A 247 10.59 -15.79 1.61
CA PHE A 247 9.17 -15.41 1.68
C PHE A 247 8.31 -16.49 2.32
N SER A 248 8.61 -17.77 2.05
CA SER A 248 7.92 -18.90 2.68
C SER A 248 8.16 -18.94 4.19
N ALA A 249 9.39 -18.67 4.62
CA ALA A 249 9.74 -18.56 6.03
C ALA A 249 9.01 -17.38 6.70
N LEU A 250 8.95 -16.21 6.05
CA LEU A 250 8.18 -15.06 6.55
C LEU A 250 6.70 -15.43 6.73
N LEU A 251 6.07 -16.00 5.70
CA LEU A 251 4.66 -16.36 5.71
C LEU A 251 4.33 -17.43 6.77
N THR A 252 5.16 -18.47 6.86
CA THR A 252 5.04 -19.53 7.87
C THR A 252 5.17 -18.94 9.28
N ALA A 253 6.17 -18.07 9.51
CA ALA A 253 6.32 -17.37 10.78
C ALA A 253 5.10 -16.49 11.11
N GLY A 254 4.49 -15.87 10.10
CA GLY A 254 3.23 -15.13 10.22
C GLY A 254 2.04 -16.01 10.63
N ALA A 255 1.94 -17.21 10.09
CA ALA A 255 0.85 -18.17 10.33
C ALA A 255 0.92 -18.86 11.72
N THR A 256 2.10 -19.00 12.32
CA THR A 256 2.27 -19.73 13.59
C THR A 256 1.69 -18.97 14.79
N LYS A 257 0.98 -19.60 15.73
CA LYS A 257 0.46 -18.92 16.94
C LYS A 257 1.57 -18.45 17.89
N PHE A 258 2.60 -19.28 18.07
CA PHE A 258 3.60 -19.18 19.15
C PHE A 258 4.89 -18.41 18.84
N ALA A 259 5.14 -17.93 17.62
CA ALA A 259 6.42 -17.26 17.36
C ALA A 259 6.50 -15.89 18.09
N THR A 260 7.64 -15.58 18.70
CA THR A 260 7.93 -14.29 19.36
C THR A 260 9.42 -13.99 19.24
N PRO A 261 9.85 -12.76 18.85
CA PRO A 261 9.13 -11.68 18.18
C PRO A 261 9.08 -11.90 16.67
N LYS A 262 7.94 -11.56 16.05
CA LYS A 262 7.67 -11.89 14.64
C LYS A 262 8.20 -10.83 13.71
N ARG A 263 9.49 -10.92 13.45
CA ARG A 263 10.19 -10.11 12.44
C ARG A 263 9.37 -10.11 11.15
N GLY A 264 9.05 -8.93 10.65
CA GLY A 264 8.35 -8.77 9.37
C GLY A 264 6.85 -8.55 9.41
N PHE A 265 6.18 -8.55 10.57
CA PHE A 265 4.74 -8.24 10.66
C PHE A 265 4.42 -7.12 11.64
N LEU A 266 3.38 -6.35 11.34
CA LEU A 266 2.73 -5.44 12.29
C LEU A 266 1.61 -6.20 13.00
N GLU A 267 1.71 -6.29 14.32
CA GLU A 267 0.67 -6.92 15.14
C GLU A 267 -0.46 -5.94 15.48
N LEU A 268 -1.69 -6.35 15.20
CA LEU A 268 -2.91 -5.61 15.50
C LEU A 268 -3.76 -6.43 16.47
N ASN A 269 -3.85 -5.96 17.71
CA ASN A 269 -4.50 -6.68 18.82
C ASN A 269 -5.97 -6.27 19.04
N SER A 270 -6.64 -5.76 18.00
CA SER A 270 -8.08 -5.51 18.04
C SER A 270 -8.67 -5.39 16.64
N ILE A 271 -9.96 -5.70 16.52
CA ILE A 271 -10.75 -5.51 15.30
C ILE A 271 -10.69 -4.03 14.86
N THR A 272 -10.77 -3.08 15.79
CA THR A 272 -10.67 -1.64 15.49
C THR A 272 -9.37 -1.28 14.80
N LYS A 273 -8.24 -1.86 15.23
CA LYS A 273 -6.93 -1.60 14.62
C LYS A 273 -6.84 -2.20 13.22
N VAL A 274 -7.40 -3.39 13.00
CA VAL A 274 -7.49 -3.98 11.66
C VAL A 274 -8.38 -3.15 10.75
N GLN A 275 -9.53 -2.66 11.23
CA GLN A 275 -10.38 -1.76 10.47
C GLN A 275 -9.67 -0.45 10.12
N ALA A 276 -8.87 0.11 11.03
CA ALA A 276 -8.04 1.27 10.76
C ALA A 276 -6.97 0.99 9.69
N PHE A 277 -6.32 -0.18 9.75
CA PHE A 277 -5.41 -0.65 8.70
C PHE A 277 -6.13 -0.75 7.35
N LEU A 278 -7.28 -1.43 7.31
CA LEU A 278 -8.11 -1.60 6.13
C LEU A 278 -8.52 -0.26 5.52
N ASN A 279 -8.94 0.71 6.33
CA ASN A 279 -9.27 2.05 5.85
C ASN A 279 -8.08 2.78 5.20
N CYS A 280 -6.84 2.42 5.55
CA CYS A 280 -5.65 2.94 4.91
C CYS A 280 -5.24 2.15 3.67
N ALA A 281 -5.64 0.88 3.54
CA ALA A 281 -5.18 -0.04 2.49
C ALA A 281 -6.20 -0.31 1.37
N ILE A 282 -7.49 0.01 1.54
CA ILE A 282 -8.56 -0.39 0.62
C ILE A 282 -8.80 0.59 -0.52
N ASP A 283 -8.89 0.06 -1.74
CA ASP A 283 -9.86 0.48 -2.77
C ASP A 283 -10.51 -0.68 -3.52
N PHE A 284 -9.83 -1.83 -3.61
CA PHE A 284 -10.42 -3.08 -4.10
C PHE A 284 -9.90 -4.20 -3.22
N MET A 285 -10.77 -4.78 -2.40
CA MET A 285 -10.45 -6.01 -1.69
C MET A 285 -11.06 -7.15 -2.49
N ASP A 286 -10.24 -8.07 -2.96
CA ASP A 286 -10.70 -9.44 -3.09
C ASP A 286 -10.31 -10.14 -1.79
N VAL A 287 -11.25 -10.23 -0.85
CA VAL A 287 -11.02 -10.95 0.42
C VAL A 287 -11.22 -12.43 0.13
N TYR A 288 -10.16 -13.22 0.24
CA TYR A 288 -10.25 -14.67 0.24
C TYR A 288 -9.98 -15.14 1.65
N GLU A 289 -10.98 -15.76 2.27
CA GLU A 289 -10.91 -16.34 3.61
C GLU A 289 -10.86 -17.86 3.47
N CYS A 290 -9.95 -18.51 4.19
CA CYS A 290 -9.96 -19.96 4.36
C CYS A 290 -10.45 -20.25 5.79
N SER A 291 -11.61 -20.91 5.94
CA SER A 291 -12.23 -21.26 7.24
C SER A 291 -13.08 -22.53 7.11
N ASP A 292 -13.12 -23.37 8.15
CA ASP A 292 -13.98 -24.58 8.25
C ASP A 292 -15.35 -24.33 8.91
N ASP A 293 -15.59 -23.14 9.46
CA ASP A 293 -16.91 -22.70 9.96
C ASP A 293 -17.24 -21.34 9.32
N PRO A 294 -18.02 -21.33 8.23
CA PRO A 294 -18.47 -20.09 7.64
C PRO A 294 -19.62 -19.52 8.47
N SER A 295 -19.31 -18.92 9.63
CA SER A 295 -20.12 -17.78 10.04
C SER A 295 -19.88 -16.67 9.00
N LEU A 296 -20.82 -16.56 8.05
CA LEU A 296 -20.88 -15.56 7.00
C LEU A 296 -21.12 -14.17 7.57
N THR A 297 -20.13 -13.61 8.24
CA THR A 297 -19.94 -12.17 8.12
C THR A 297 -18.50 -11.88 7.72
N PRO A 298 -18.18 -11.93 6.41
CA PRO A 298 -17.53 -10.76 5.87
C PRO A 298 -18.46 -9.61 6.24
N ILE A 299 -18.17 -8.88 7.31
CA ILE A 299 -18.77 -7.55 7.48
C ILE A 299 -18.20 -6.80 6.29
N PRO A 300 -18.98 -6.48 5.23
CA PRO A 300 -18.51 -5.41 4.37
C PRO A 300 -18.16 -4.27 5.32
N LEU A 301 -17.08 -3.55 5.09
CA LEU A 301 -16.86 -2.27 5.79
C LEU A 301 -17.98 -1.25 5.45
N SER A 302 -19.14 -1.67 4.94
CA SER A 302 -20.45 -1.64 5.63
C SER A 302 -21.50 -2.13 4.61
N LYS A 303 -22.76 -2.39 5.02
CA LYS A 303 -23.91 -2.24 4.10
C LYS A 303 -23.96 -0.83 3.47
N ASN A 304 -23.11 0.08 3.94
CA ASN A 304 -22.74 1.32 3.29
C ASN A 304 -21.46 1.25 2.44
N THR A 305 -21.00 0.17 1.83
CA THR A 305 -19.99 0.35 0.74
C THR A 305 -20.70 0.65 -0.57
N GLN A 306 -21.73 -0.12 -0.97
CA GLN A 306 -22.64 0.32 -2.03
C GLN A 306 -23.37 1.60 -1.62
N LYS A 307 -24.02 1.65 -0.43
CA LYS A 307 -24.67 2.88 0.04
C LYS A 307 -23.70 4.03 0.35
N ARG A 308 -22.40 3.86 0.70
CA ARG A 308 -21.42 4.99 0.77
C ARG A 308 -20.92 5.35 -0.60
N ILE A 309 -20.76 4.43 -1.55
CA ILE A 309 -20.43 4.84 -2.92
C ILE A 309 -21.58 5.67 -3.45
N THR A 310 -22.84 5.24 -3.25
CA THR A 310 -24.02 6.03 -3.58
C THR A 310 -24.18 7.29 -2.71
N ARG A 311 -23.86 7.26 -1.41
CA ARG A 311 -24.00 8.40 -0.47
C ARG A 311 -22.83 9.37 -0.52
N LEU A 312 -21.60 8.96 -0.85
CA LEU A 312 -20.47 9.83 -1.22
C LEU A 312 -20.67 10.38 -2.62
N ASN A 313 -21.25 9.62 -3.57
CA ASN A 313 -21.62 10.17 -4.88
C ASN A 313 -22.80 11.14 -4.75
N HIS A 314 -23.77 10.87 -3.88
CA HIS A 314 -24.88 11.76 -3.57
C HIS A 314 -24.45 12.96 -2.72
N GLN A 315 -23.57 12.80 -1.74
CA GLN A 315 -22.96 13.90 -0.98
C GLN A 315 -21.98 14.70 -1.83
N LYS A 316 -21.22 14.10 -2.76
CA LYS A 316 -20.46 14.83 -3.78
C LYS A 316 -21.39 15.55 -4.75
N ALA A 317 -22.53 14.97 -5.14
CA ALA A 317 -23.51 15.63 -5.99
C ALA A 317 -24.23 16.78 -5.27
N LEU A 318 -24.53 16.64 -3.98
CA LEU A 318 -25.09 17.69 -3.12
C LEU A 318 -24.06 18.77 -2.79
N LEU A 319 -22.80 18.39 -2.53
CA LEU A 319 -21.69 19.33 -2.32
C LEU A 319 -21.37 20.07 -3.62
N ASN A 320 -21.35 19.40 -4.77
CA ASN A 320 -21.19 20.03 -6.08
C ASN A 320 -22.41 20.89 -6.46
N ARG A 321 -23.64 20.51 -6.07
CA ARG A 321 -24.84 21.36 -6.22
C ARG A 321 -24.79 22.60 -5.32
N SER A 322 -24.35 22.45 -4.07
CA SER A 322 -24.16 23.57 -3.14
C SER A 322 -23.02 24.47 -3.59
N LEU A 323 -21.93 23.92 -4.12
CA LEU A 323 -20.80 24.66 -4.68
C LEU A 323 -21.16 25.33 -6.02
N SER A 324 -22.06 24.76 -6.83
CA SER A 324 -22.59 25.39 -8.05
C SER A 324 -23.64 26.47 -7.79
N ARG A 325 -24.18 26.55 -6.56
CA ARG A 325 -25.09 27.61 -6.10
C ARG A 325 -24.37 28.75 -5.39
N ILE A 326 -23.08 28.57 -5.07
CA ILE A 326 -22.21 29.66 -4.69
C ILE A 326 -21.78 30.32 -6.00
N ASP A 327 -22.70 31.11 -6.55
CA ASP A 327 -22.30 32.22 -7.41
C ASP A 327 -21.39 33.09 -6.57
N PHE A 328 -20.10 33.08 -6.90
CA PHE A 328 -19.24 34.20 -6.56
C PHE A 328 -19.76 35.40 -7.37
N LYS A 329 -20.79 36.08 -6.85
CA LYS A 329 -20.94 37.51 -7.10
C LYS A 329 -19.76 38.18 -6.43
N ILE A 330 -18.68 38.27 -7.20
CA ILE A 330 -17.59 39.18 -6.93
C ILE A 330 -18.18 40.56 -7.22
N ASP A 331 -18.55 41.29 -6.18
CA ASP A 331 -18.78 42.71 -6.34
C ASP A 331 -17.49 43.33 -6.91
N PRO A 332 -17.58 44.11 -8.00
CA PRO A 332 -16.40 44.74 -8.56
C PRO A 332 -15.74 45.63 -7.50
N PRO A 333 -14.40 45.69 -7.46
CA PRO A 333 -13.71 46.50 -6.47
C PRO A 333 -14.12 47.97 -6.62
N PRO A 334 -14.25 48.71 -5.50
CA PRO A 334 -14.55 50.13 -5.56
C PRO A 334 -13.45 50.85 -6.35
N ALA A 335 -13.86 51.67 -7.32
CA ALA A 335 -12.95 52.41 -8.17
C ALA A 335 -12.00 53.29 -7.33
N PRO A 336 -10.71 53.39 -7.71
CA PRO A 336 -9.74 54.20 -6.98
C PRO A 336 -10.15 55.67 -7.05
N GLN A 337 -10.41 56.28 -5.90
CA GLN A 337 -10.60 57.72 -5.80
C GLN A 337 -9.26 58.41 -6.07
N LEU A 338 -9.13 59.03 -7.25
CA LEU A 338 -8.09 60.02 -7.53
C LEU A 338 -8.31 61.24 -6.64
N THR A 339 -7.56 61.36 -5.56
CA THR A 339 -7.41 62.62 -4.83
C THR A 339 -6.32 63.47 -5.48
N THR A 340 -6.68 64.10 -6.59
CA THR A 340 -5.98 65.29 -7.08
C THR A 340 -6.96 66.45 -7.07
N ARG A 341 -6.84 67.35 -6.09
CA ARG A 341 -6.74 68.80 -6.31
C ARG A 341 -6.69 69.61 -5.00
N VAL A 342 -5.79 70.58 -5.07
CA VAL A 342 -5.45 71.65 -4.12
C VAL A 342 -6.53 72.78 -4.19
N PRO A 343 -6.43 73.90 -3.44
CA PRO A 343 -7.47 74.43 -2.56
C PRO A 343 -8.27 75.62 -3.14
N GLY A 344 -9.39 75.94 -2.48
CA GLY A 344 -9.95 77.29 -2.41
C GLY A 344 -10.65 77.85 -3.65
N MET A 345 -11.99 77.97 -3.60
CA MET A 345 -12.69 79.15 -4.11
C MET A 345 -14.15 79.17 -3.65
N LYS A 346 -14.50 80.23 -2.90
CA LYS A 346 -15.86 80.62 -2.54
C LYS A 346 -16.68 80.91 -3.79
N LYS A 347 -17.95 80.47 -3.84
CA LYS A 347 -19.02 81.23 -4.50
C LYS A 347 -20.30 81.21 -3.67
N ARG A 348 -20.76 82.45 -3.43
CA ARG A 348 -22.02 82.87 -2.82
C ARG A 348 -23.23 82.25 -3.54
N LYS A 349 -24.31 82.01 -2.78
CA LYS A 349 -25.67 82.03 -3.33
C LYS A 349 -26.41 83.22 -2.73
N ILE A 350 -26.97 84.00 -3.63
CA ILE A 350 -27.83 85.15 -3.40
C ILE A 350 -29.20 84.62 -3.00
N THR A 351 -29.63 85.01 -1.81
CA THR A 351 -30.95 85.59 -1.50
C THR A 351 -30.83 86.29 -0.17
#